data_AF-A0A7X9A6U6-F1
#
_entry.id   AF-A0A7X9A6U6-F1
#
_cell.length_a   1.000
_cell.length_b   1.000
_cell.length_c   1.000
_cell.angle_alpha   90.00
_cell.angle_beta   90.00
_cell.angle_gamma   90.00
#
_symmetry.space_group_name_H-M   'P 1'
#
loop_
_entity.id
_entity.type
_entity.pdbx_description
1 polymer ?
#
loop_
_entity_poly.entity_id
_entity_poly.type
_entity_poly.pdbx_seq_one_letter_code
_entity_poly.pdbx_strand_id
1 'polypeptide(L)'
;LYYLENGFIPCIDSGKKTRRFKIAIKDIVVFLEDRDKNPEKYYLPNHYNNPFLPSEIRQYKAKPQAKNNKYFYKLKRFNEVKDYQKYLEQQFSDYPDMMTRYQVQQITGHSIDTIRLWCQSDKIRYIRHHSTYLLQKKSVISYLFNRELQQ
;
A
#
# COMPACT_ATOMS: atom_id res chain seq x y z
N LEU A 1 -10.79 26.82 1.98
CA LEU A 1 -11.19 28.08 1.31
C LEU A 1 -12.71 28.22 1.27
N TYR A 2 -13.45 27.17 0.94
CA TYR A 2 -14.92 27.15 0.92
C TYR A 2 -15.63 27.90 2.08
N TYR A 3 -15.26 27.67 3.33
CA TYR A 3 -15.92 28.33 4.48
C TYR A 3 -15.73 29.86 4.52
N LEU A 4 -14.61 30.35 3.97
CA LEU A 4 -14.32 31.79 3.90
C LEU A 4 -14.97 32.41 2.67
N GLU A 5 -14.87 31.73 1.52
CA GLU A 5 -15.43 32.22 0.24
C GLU A 5 -16.96 32.26 0.23
N ASN A 6 -17.62 31.33 0.94
CA ASN A 6 -19.08 31.29 1.04
C ASN A 6 -19.62 31.96 2.32
N GLY A 7 -18.78 32.66 3.08
CA GLY A 7 -19.22 33.48 4.23
C GLY A 7 -19.64 32.71 5.48
N PHE A 8 -19.35 31.41 5.59
CA PHE A 8 -19.59 30.64 6.82
C PHE A 8 -18.72 31.12 7.99
N ILE A 9 -17.52 31.63 7.68
CA ILE A 9 -16.64 32.29 8.63
C ILE A 9 -16.45 33.74 8.16
N PRO A 10 -16.94 34.72 8.93
CA PRO A 10 -16.70 36.13 8.64
C PRO A 10 -15.21 36.41 8.44
N CYS A 11 -14.88 37.06 7.33
CA CYS A 11 -13.50 37.42 7.03
C CYS A 11 -13.44 38.66 6.15
N ILE A 12 -12.29 39.34 6.19
CA ILE A 12 -11.95 40.41 5.27
C ILE A 12 -11.14 39.78 4.13
N ASP A 13 -11.68 39.85 2.92
CA ASP A 13 -11.01 39.39 1.71
C ASP A 13 -10.31 40.56 1.01
N SER A 14 -8.98 40.47 0.87
CA SER A 14 -8.16 41.47 0.18
C SER A 14 -7.96 41.20 -1.31
N GLY A 15 -8.44 40.06 -1.84
CA GLY A 15 -8.28 39.64 -3.23
C GLY A 15 -6.85 39.24 -3.64
N LYS A 16 -5.87 39.32 -2.74
CA LYS A 16 -4.46 39.04 -3.03
C LYS A 16 -4.20 37.55 -3.26
N LYS A 17 -3.17 37.22 -4.06
CA LYS A 17 -2.72 35.83 -4.28
C LYS A 17 -2.22 35.16 -2.99
N THR A 18 -1.56 35.91 -2.12
CA THR A 18 -1.06 35.44 -0.83
C THR A 18 -1.61 36.33 0.29
N ARG A 19 -1.84 35.73 1.47
CA ARG A 19 -2.44 36.43 2.63
C ARG A 19 -3.77 37.13 2.28
N ARG A 20 -4.61 36.45 1.47
CA ARG A 20 -5.89 36.96 0.97
C ARG A 20 -6.87 37.33 2.08
N PHE A 21 -7.05 36.46 3.06
CA PHE A 21 -8.07 36.58 4.09
C PHE A 21 -7.51 37.02 5.43
N LYS A 22 -8.25 37.89 6.13
CA LYS A 22 -8.03 38.23 7.54
C LYS A 22 -9.27 37.85 8.34
N ILE A 23 -9.09 37.01 9.36
CA ILE A 23 -10.17 36.43 10.15
C ILE A 23 -9.96 36.84 11.61
N ALA A 24 -11.03 37.21 12.32
CA ALA A 24 -10.93 37.44 13.75
C ALA A 24 -11.01 36.12 14.52
N ILE A 25 -10.23 35.97 15.59
CA ILE A 25 -10.20 34.74 16.39
C ILE A 25 -11.58 34.44 16.97
N LYS A 26 -12.31 35.46 17.43
CA LYS A 26 -13.68 35.31 17.95
C LYS A 26 -14.63 34.62 16.96
N ASP A 27 -14.49 34.93 15.66
CA ASP A 27 -15.37 34.40 14.62
C ASP A 27 -15.03 32.93 14.33
N ILE A 28 -13.76 32.55 14.50
CA ILE A 28 -13.33 31.15 14.45
C ILE A 28 -13.89 30.37 15.65
N VAL A 29 -13.83 30.94 16.85
CA VAL A 29 -14.39 30.29 18.06
C VAL A 29 -15.88 30.04 17.89
N VAL A 30 -16.65 31.06 17.49
CA VAL A 30 -18.10 30.93 17.23
C VAL A 30 -18.39 29.88 16.17
N PHE A 31 -17.62 29.88 15.07
CA PHE A 31 -17.75 28.86 14.03
C PHE A 31 -17.51 27.44 14.56
N LEU A 32 -16.47 27.23 15.37
CA LEU A 32 -16.15 25.91 15.92
C LEU A 32 -17.25 25.42 16.86
N GLU A 33 -17.76 26.30 17.73
CA GLU A 33 -18.85 25.96 18.65
C GLU A 33 -20.16 25.63 17.92
N ASP A 34 -20.56 26.39 16.91
CA ASP A 34 -21.77 26.10 16.12
C ASP A 34 -21.60 24.84 15.28
N ARG A 35 -20.39 24.62 14.73
CA ARG A 35 -20.08 23.41 13.97
C ARG A 35 -20.14 22.16 14.84
N ASP A 36 -19.64 22.21 16.07
CA ASP A 36 -19.65 21.05 16.96
C ASP A 36 -21.08 20.74 17.44
N LYS A 37 -21.94 21.76 17.55
CA LYS A 37 -23.39 21.60 17.82
C LYS A 37 -24.17 21.12 16.60
N ASN A 38 -23.85 21.63 15.42
CA ASN A 38 -24.59 21.45 14.17
C ASN A 38 -23.66 21.02 13.01
N PRO A 39 -23.04 19.84 13.08
CA PRO A 39 -22.02 19.44 12.11
C PRO A 39 -22.55 19.35 10.68
N GLU A 40 -23.81 18.95 10.50
CA GLU A 40 -24.44 18.73 9.19
C GLU A 40 -24.49 19.99 8.32
N LYS A 41 -24.68 21.16 8.95
CA LYS A 41 -24.70 22.48 8.29
C LYS A 41 -23.37 22.80 7.58
N TYR A 42 -22.27 22.20 8.04
CA TYR A 42 -20.91 22.52 7.59
C TYR A 42 -20.29 21.40 6.73
N TYR A 43 -21.08 20.41 6.32
CA TYR A 43 -20.62 19.39 5.39
C TYR A 43 -20.36 20.00 4.01
N LEU A 44 -19.16 19.75 3.50
CA LEU A 44 -18.71 20.25 2.21
C LEU A 44 -19.27 19.39 1.08
N PRO A 45 -19.94 19.98 0.07
CA PRO A 45 -20.33 19.24 -1.13
C PRO A 45 -19.12 18.60 -1.81
N ASN A 46 -19.24 17.34 -2.23
CA ASN A 46 -18.21 16.57 -2.94
C ASN A 46 -16.86 16.37 -2.23
N HIS A 47 -16.79 16.60 -0.91
CA HIS A 47 -15.58 16.41 -0.11
C HIS A 47 -15.72 15.18 0.81
N TYR A 48 -15.92 14.00 0.23
CA TYR A 48 -16.11 12.75 0.97
C TYR A 48 -14.88 12.27 1.78
N ASN A 49 -13.72 12.91 1.58
CA ASN A 49 -12.51 12.72 2.40
C ASN A 49 -12.40 13.71 3.57
N ASN A 50 -13.44 14.52 3.83
CA ASN A 50 -13.42 15.51 4.90
C ASN A 50 -13.32 14.80 6.27
N PRO A 51 -12.30 15.09 7.10
CA PRO A 51 -12.16 14.46 8.41
C PRO A 51 -13.33 14.77 9.36
N PHE A 52 -14.09 15.84 9.12
CA PHE A 52 -15.26 16.24 9.91
C PHE A 52 -16.55 15.47 9.55
N LEU A 53 -16.55 14.66 8.49
CA LEU A 53 -17.71 13.82 8.17
C LEU A 53 -17.78 12.62 9.13
N PRO A 54 -19.00 12.13 9.46
CA PRO A 54 -19.18 10.86 10.16
C PRO A 54 -18.50 9.71 9.41
N SER A 55 -18.06 8.68 10.13
CA SER A 55 -17.42 7.47 9.56
C SER A 55 -18.25 6.82 8.46
N GLU A 56 -19.58 6.89 8.60
CA GLU A 56 -20.56 6.25 7.74
C GLU A 56 -20.66 6.95 6.37
N ILE A 57 -20.35 8.25 6.32
CA ILE A 57 -20.45 9.10 5.12
C ILE A 57 -19.06 9.35 4.49
N ARG A 58 -17.98 9.18 5.27
CA ARG A 58 -16.59 9.29 4.76
C ARG A 58 -16.33 8.23 3.71
N GLN A 59 -16.18 8.66 2.46
CA GLN A 59 -15.67 7.81 1.39
C GLN A 59 -14.19 8.14 1.22
N TYR A 60 -13.32 7.36 1.87
CA TYR A 60 -11.91 7.37 1.54
C TYR A 60 -11.77 7.00 0.07
N LYS A 61 -11.31 7.94 -0.76
CA LYS A 61 -10.87 7.59 -2.13
C LYS A 61 -9.80 6.51 -1.99
N ALA A 62 -10.14 5.27 -2.33
CA ALA A 62 -9.18 4.20 -2.43
C ALA A 62 -8.06 4.72 -3.35
N LYS A 63 -6.82 4.80 -2.84
CA LYS A 63 -5.69 5.16 -3.69
C LYS A 63 -5.74 4.21 -4.88
N PRO A 64 -5.74 4.70 -6.13
CA PRO A 64 -5.70 3.81 -7.28
C PRO A 64 -4.46 2.94 -7.11
N GLN A 65 -4.67 1.66 -6.79
CA GLN A 65 -3.60 0.69 -6.80
C GLN A 65 -3.07 0.71 -8.23
N ALA A 66 -1.84 1.17 -8.40
CA ALA A 66 -1.19 1.10 -9.69
C ALA A 66 -1.28 -0.37 -10.14
N LYS A 67 -2.05 -0.64 -11.20
CA LYS A 67 -2.18 -1.97 -11.83
C LYS A 67 -0.87 -2.39 -12.54
N ASN A 68 0.26 -1.88 -12.08
CA ASN A 68 1.56 -1.99 -12.70
C ASN A 68 2.46 -2.80 -11.78
N ASN A 69 2.25 -4.12 -11.75
CA ASN A 69 3.27 -5.10 -11.41
C ASN A 69 2.91 -6.40 -12.12
N LYS A 70 2.80 -6.34 -13.44
CA LYS A 70 2.69 -7.51 -14.31
C LYS A 70 4.09 -8.11 -14.54
N TYR A 71 4.84 -8.37 -13.47
CA TYR A 71 6.01 -9.26 -13.55
C TYR A 71 5.50 -10.68 -13.29
N PHE A 72 4.86 -11.27 -14.30
CA PHE A 72 4.44 -12.68 -14.24
C PHE A 72 5.46 -13.51 -15.00
N TYR A 73 6.46 -14.01 -14.28
CA TYR A 73 6.95 -15.35 -14.57
C TYR A 73 6.20 -16.24 -13.59
N LYS A 74 5.15 -16.91 -14.06
CA LYS A 74 4.49 -17.95 -13.27
C LYS A 74 5.23 -19.24 -13.55
N LEU A 75 5.83 -19.81 -12.51
CA LEU A 75 6.33 -21.17 -12.56
C LEU A 75 5.19 -22.09 -13.02
N LYS A 76 5.53 -23.07 -13.86
CA LYS A 76 4.61 -24.15 -14.21
C LYS A 76 4.15 -24.87 -12.94
N ARG A 77 2.97 -25.47 -12.98
CA ARG A 77 2.51 -26.32 -11.86
C ARG A 77 3.23 -27.66 -11.85
N PHE A 78 3.27 -28.31 -10.70
CA PHE A 78 3.85 -29.64 -10.54
C PHE A 78 3.34 -30.64 -11.59
N ASN A 79 2.03 -30.63 -11.87
CA ASN A 79 1.39 -31.56 -12.82
C ASN A 79 1.74 -31.30 -14.30
N GLU A 80 2.31 -30.15 -14.64
CA GLU A 80 2.64 -29.76 -16.02
C GLU A 80 4.04 -30.21 -16.44
N VAL A 81 4.86 -30.67 -15.50
CA VAL A 81 6.27 -31.00 -15.73
C VAL A 81 6.61 -32.32 -15.06
N LYS A 82 7.18 -33.27 -15.82
CA LYS A 82 7.56 -34.60 -15.30
C LYS A 82 8.57 -34.53 -14.14
N ASP A 83 9.67 -33.78 -14.33
CA ASP A 83 10.71 -33.57 -13.32
C ASP A 83 10.63 -32.14 -12.75
N TYR A 84 9.64 -31.90 -11.89
CA TYR A 84 9.39 -30.55 -11.36
C TYR A 84 10.58 -29.95 -10.61
N GLN A 85 11.30 -30.76 -9.83
CA GLN A 85 12.47 -30.30 -9.09
C GLN A 85 13.57 -29.79 -10.04
N LYS A 86 13.90 -30.55 -11.09
CA LYS A 86 14.90 -30.17 -12.08
C LYS A 86 14.48 -28.92 -12.85
N TYR A 87 13.18 -28.77 -13.13
CA TYR A 87 12.65 -27.54 -13.73
C TYR A 87 12.84 -26.33 -12.82
N LEU A 88 12.55 -26.43 -11.52
CA LEU A 88 12.82 -25.34 -10.58
C LEU A 88 14.31 -24.99 -10.54
N GLU A 89 15.20 -25.98 -10.46
CA GLU A 89 16.64 -25.74 -10.49
C GLU A 89 17.09 -24.99 -11.76
N GLN A 90 16.51 -25.33 -12.92
CA GLN A 90 16.74 -24.61 -14.18
C GLN A 90 16.21 -23.18 -14.17
N GLN A 91 15.02 -22.92 -13.60
CA GLN A 91 14.49 -21.55 -13.53
C GLN A 91 15.31 -20.63 -12.62
N PHE A 92 16.03 -21.20 -11.66
CA PHE A 92 16.87 -20.47 -10.72
C PHE A 92 18.37 -20.50 -11.09
N SER A 93 18.76 -21.11 -12.23
CA SER A 93 20.18 -21.32 -12.58
C SER A 93 20.96 -20.02 -12.71
N ASP A 94 20.32 -19.01 -13.29
CA ASP A 94 20.96 -17.72 -13.64
C ASP A 94 21.08 -16.79 -12.42
N TYR A 95 20.54 -17.20 -11.27
CA TYR A 95 20.49 -16.41 -10.05
C TYR A 95 21.57 -16.84 -9.04
N PRO A 96 22.09 -15.89 -8.24
CA PRO A 96 23.08 -16.18 -7.22
C PRO A 96 22.54 -17.13 -6.14
N ASP A 97 23.44 -17.77 -5.39
CA ASP A 97 23.07 -18.68 -4.30
C ASP A 97 22.34 -17.97 -3.15
N MET A 98 22.58 -16.68 -2.98
CA MET A 98 21.86 -15.79 -2.06
C MET A 98 21.09 -14.75 -2.87
N MET A 99 19.78 -14.79 -2.79
CA MET A 99 18.88 -14.01 -3.64
C MET A 99 18.16 -12.93 -2.84
N THR A 100 17.91 -11.79 -3.48
CA THR A 100 17.02 -10.78 -2.91
C THR A 100 15.56 -11.17 -3.07
N ARG A 101 14.68 -10.62 -2.23
CA ARG A 101 13.22 -10.82 -2.36
C ARG A 101 12.68 -10.40 -3.74
N TYR A 102 13.30 -9.41 -4.39
CA TYR A 102 12.91 -8.95 -5.72
C TYR A 102 13.24 -9.98 -6.80
N GLN A 103 14.40 -10.64 -6.72
CA GLN A 103 14.74 -11.74 -7.63
C GLN A 103 13.81 -12.93 -7.47
N VAL A 104 13.46 -13.28 -6.22
CA VAL A 104 12.48 -14.35 -5.95
C VAL A 104 11.09 -13.97 -6.47
N GLN A 105 10.67 -12.71 -6.31
CA GLN A 105 9.42 -12.19 -6.87
C GLN A 105 9.42 -12.29 -8.41
N GLN A 106 10.53 -11.97 -9.07
CA GLN A 106 10.63 -12.07 -10.52
C GLN A 106 10.35 -13.50 -10.99
N ILE A 107 10.98 -14.50 -10.38
CA ILE A 107 10.83 -15.90 -10.83
C ILE A 107 9.47 -16.50 -10.47
N THR A 108 8.97 -16.20 -9.27
CA THR A 108 7.81 -16.89 -8.70
C THR A 108 6.50 -16.14 -8.90
N GLY A 109 6.55 -14.83 -9.16
CA GLY A 109 5.40 -13.94 -9.21
C GLY A 109 4.75 -13.66 -7.85
N HIS A 110 5.28 -14.19 -6.73
CA HIS A 110 4.76 -13.90 -5.39
C HIS A 110 5.08 -12.47 -4.94
N SER A 111 4.18 -11.87 -4.16
CA SER A 111 4.42 -10.52 -3.62
C SER A 111 5.61 -10.52 -2.65
N ILE A 112 6.29 -9.37 -2.55
CA ILE A 112 7.41 -9.17 -1.62
C ILE A 112 6.99 -9.46 -0.18
N ASP A 113 5.75 -9.13 0.19
CA ASP A 113 5.21 -9.40 1.52
C ASP A 113 5.00 -10.90 1.76
N THR A 114 4.53 -11.64 0.75
CA THR A 114 4.44 -13.11 0.82
C THR A 114 5.81 -13.73 1.05
N ILE A 115 6.83 -13.26 0.32
CA ILE A 115 8.21 -13.74 0.45
C ILE A 115 8.80 -13.35 1.81
N ARG A 116 8.47 -12.16 2.33
CA ARG A 116 8.85 -11.75 3.69
C ARG A 116 8.23 -12.67 4.72
N LEU A 117 6.95 -13.04 4.58
CA LEU A 117 6.28 -13.96 5.49
C LEU A 117 6.92 -15.35 5.47
N TRP A 118 7.42 -15.83 4.33
CA TRP A 118 8.18 -17.09 4.28
C TRP A 118 9.44 -17.04 5.14
N CYS A 119 10.12 -15.89 5.17
CA CYS A 119 11.28 -15.68 6.04
C CYS A 119 10.85 -15.62 7.51
N GLN A 120 9.81 -14.87 7.84
CA GLN A 120 9.34 -14.70 9.22
C GLN A 120 8.74 -15.97 9.84
N SER A 121 8.23 -16.86 9.01
CA SER A 121 7.69 -18.16 9.44
C SER A 121 8.73 -19.29 9.37
N ASP A 122 10.02 -18.94 9.20
CA ASP A 122 11.15 -19.87 9.11
C ASP A 122 10.98 -20.99 8.08
N LYS A 123 10.19 -20.74 7.03
CA LYS A 123 9.94 -21.70 5.95
C LYS A 123 11.12 -21.78 4.97
N ILE A 124 11.92 -20.72 4.90
CA ILE A 124 13.06 -20.58 4.00
C ILE A 124 14.24 -20.04 4.81
N ARG A 125 15.44 -20.59 4.58
CA ARG A 125 16.68 -20.08 5.15
C ARG A 125 17.05 -18.74 4.52
N TYR A 126 17.33 -17.75 5.36
CA TYR A 126 17.74 -16.42 4.94
C TYR A 126 18.78 -15.85 5.89
N ILE A 127 19.52 -14.86 5.41
CA ILE A 127 20.41 -14.02 6.20
C ILE A 127 19.93 -12.58 6.05
N ARG A 128 19.99 -11.83 7.14
CA ARG A 128 19.74 -10.39 7.11
C ARG A 128 21.07 -9.67 6.94
N HIS A 129 21.20 -8.92 5.85
CA HIS A 129 22.37 -8.08 5.58
C HIS A 129 21.91 -6.62 5.51
N HIS A 130 22.33 -5.81 6.48
CA HIS A 130 21.78 -4.46 6.70
C HIS A 130 20.23 -4.45 6.78
N SER A 131 19.57 -3.73 5.87
CA SER A 131 18.11 -3.61 5.76
C SER A 131 17.48 -4.60 4.77
N THR A 132 18.28 -5.50 4.18
CA THR A 132 17.81 -6.43 3.15
C THR A 132 17.85 -7.88 3.63
N TYR A 133 16.90 -8.67 3.11
CA TYR A 133 16.81 -10.11 3.34
C TYR A 133 17.44 -10.80 2.12
N LEU A 134 18.45 -11.63 2.38
CA LEU A 134 19.09 -12.49 1.39
C LEU A 134 18.65 -13.94 1.64
N LEU A 135 17.92 -14.51 0.69
CA LEU A 135 17.30 -15.83 0.78
C LEU A 135 18.20 -16.86 0.10
N GLN A 136 18.40 -18.00 0.74
CA GLN A 136 19.21 -19.07 0.16
C GLN A 136 18.43 -19.76 -0.98
N LYS A 137 18.96 -19.71 -2.21
CA LYS A 137 18.36 -20.28 -3.43
C LYS A 137 17.88 -21.72 -3.25
N LYS A 138 18.74 -22.60 -2.73
CA LYS A 138 18.39 -24.01 -2.48
C LYS A 138 17.19 -24.17 -1.54
N SER A 139 17.11 -23.34 -0.51
CA SER A 139 16.00 -23.38 0.46
C SER A 139 14.69 -22.87 -0.15
N VAL A 140 14.75 -21.90 -1.06
CA VAL A 140 13.57 -21.41 -1.79
C VAL A 140 13.02 -22.51 -2.69
N ILE A 141 13.90 -23.17 -3.46
CA ILE A 141 13.52 -24.27 -4.37
C ILE A 141 12.87 -25.42 -3.60
N SER A 142 13.49 -25.87 -2.51
CA SER A 142 12.95 -26.96 -1.69
C SER A 142 11.59 -26.60 -1.08
N TYR A 143 11.42 -25.36 -0.63
CA TYR A 143 10.16 -24.89 -0.08
C TYR A 143 9.05 -24.85 -1.13
N LEU A 144 9.33 -24.34 -2.34
CA LEU A 144 8.38 -24.31 -3.45
C LEU A 144 7.97 -25.73 -3.86
N PHE A 145 8.93 -26.64 -4.00
CA PHE A 145 8.68 -28.04 -4.32
C PHE A 145 7.75 -28.70 -3.30
N ASN A 146 8.08 -28.60 -2.00
CA ASN A 146 7.28 -29.19 -0.93
C ASN A 146 5.87 -28.59 -0.83
N ARG A 147 5.73 -27.29 -1.09
CA ARG A 147 4.44 -26.59 -1.05
C ARG A 147 3.49 -27.04 -2.15
N GLU A 148 4.00 -27.38 -3.33
CA GLU A 148 3.19 -27.89 -4.44
C GLU A 148 2.83 -29.37 -4.26
N LEU A 149 3.64 -30.15 -3.53
CA LEU A 149 3.32 -31.55 -3.17
C LEU A 149 2.18 -31.68 -2.14
N GLN A 150 1.94 -30.64 -1.34
CA GLN A 150 0.93 -30.65 -0.28
C GLN A 150 -0.45 -30.13 -0.72
N GLN A 151 -0.59 -29.66 -1.97
CA GLN A 151 -1.85 -29.16 -2.55
C GLN A 151 -2.53 -30.22 -3.40
#